data_AF-A0A846QMR4-F1
#
_entry.id   AF-A0A846QMR4-F1
#
_cell.length_a   1.000
_cell.length_b   1.000
_cell.length_c   1.000
_cell.angle_alpha   90.00
_cell.angle_beta   90.00
_cell.angle_gamma   90.00
#
_symmetry.space_group_name_H-M   'P 1'
#
loop_
_entity.id
_entity.type
_entity.pdbx_description
1 polymer ?
#
loop_
_entity_poly.entity_id
_entity_poly.type
_entity_poly.pdbx_seq_one_letter_code
_entity_poly.pdbx_strand_id
1 'polypeptide(L)' 'MDLKASIARAWRTAKEEGRDMVVGKERGTGWIILPMDDSRSDMMDPSIIVTPTGLRYPDDHDTVAQLIARGE' A
#
# COMPACT_ATOMS: atom_id res chain seq x y z
N MET A 1 -3.84 -10.78 5.78
CA MET A 1 -2.49 -10.17 5.77
C MET A 1 -2.67 -8.78 6.33
N ASP A 2 -1.91 -8.40 7.35
CA ASP A 2 -1.96 -7.10 8.00
C ASP A 2 -1.21 -6.03 7.19
N LEU A 3 -1.69 -4.79 7.19
CA LEU A 3 -1.16 -3.66 6.40
C LEU A 3 0.34 -3.47 6.60
N LYS A 4 0.82 -3.57 7.85
CA LYS A 4 2.23 -3.41 8.16
C LYS A 4 3.11 -4.43 7.43
N ALA A 5 2.65 -5.68 7.35
CA ALA A 5 3.34 -6.73 6.62
C ALA A 5 3.27 -6.48 5.11
N SER A 6 2.12 -6.02 4.61
CA SER A 6 1.93 -5.64 3.21
C SER A 6 2.85 -4.48 2.79
N ILE A 7 2.96 -3.43 3.60
CA ILE A 7 3.85 -2.29 3.38
C ILE A 7 5.32 -2.73 3.36
N ALA A 8 5.73 -3.54 4.34
CA ALA A 8 7.12 -4.03 4.40
C ALA A 8 7.47 -4.85 3.15
N ARG A 9 6.54 -5.69 2.69
CA ARG A 9 6.70 -6.49 1.47
C ARG A 9 6.74 -5.61 0.23
N ALA A 10 5.80 -4.67 0.10
CA ALA A 10 5.75 -3.72 -1.01
C ALA A 10 7.02 -2.88 -1.11
N TRP A 11 7.58 -2.44 0.03
CA TRP A 11 8.80 -1.65 0.05
C TRP A 11 10.02 -2.44 -0.39
N ARG A 12 10.11 -3.70 0.01
CA ARG A 12 11.17 -4.60 -0.46
C ARG A 12 11.07 -4.81 -1.97
N THR A 13 9.88 -5.12 -2.48
CA THR A 13 9.62 -5.28 -3.92
C THR A 13 9.92 -4.00 -4.70
N ALA A 14 9.50 -2.83 -4.19
CA ALA A 14 9.77 -1.55 -4.82
C ALA A 14 11.28 -1.29 -4.96
N LYS A 15 12.06 -1.62 -3.91
CA LYS A 15 13.53 -1.51 -3.95
C LYS A 15 14.19 -2.52 -4.89
N GLU A 16 13.73 -3.77 -4.89
CA GLU A 16 14.30 -4.84 -5.72
C GLU A 16 14.02 -4.59 -7.21
N GLU A 17 12.84 -4.07 -7.54
CA GLU A 17 12.41 -3.85 -8.92
C GLU A 17 12.60 -2.41 -9.43
N GLY A 18 12.92 -1.47 -8.53
CA GLY A 18 13.10 -0.06 -8.88
C GLY A 18 11.84 0.64 -9.36
N ARG A 19 10.65 0.19 -8.90
CA ARG A 19 9.34 0.72 -9.30
C ARG A 19 8.45 0.99 -8.10
N ASP A 20 7.48 1.89 -8.30
CA ASP A 20 6.51 2.24 -7.27
C ASP A 20 5.41 1.18 -7.17
N MET A 21 5.01 0.88 -5.94
CA MET A 21 3.99 -0.11 -5.61
C MET A 21 2.84 0.58 -4.88
N VAL A 22 1.66 -0.01 -4.90
CA VAL A 22 0.49 0.43 -4.15
C VAL A 22 0.02 -0.71 -3.27
N VAL A 23 -0.11 -0.42 -1.98
CA VAL A 23 -0.76 -1.28 -1.00
C VAL A 23 -2.15 -0.75 -0.79
N GLY A 24 -3.16 -1.49 -1.21
CA GLY A 24 -4.54 -1.08 -1.08
C GLY A 24 -5.42 -2.19 -0.56
N LYS A 25 -6.57 -1.81 -0.03
CA LYS A 25 -7.56 -2.78 0.45
C LYS A 25 -8.57 -3.03 -0.66
N GLU A 26 -8.70 -4.29 -1.07
CA GLU A 26 -9.78 -4.73 -1.95
C GLU A 26 -10.94 -5.25 -1.10
N ARG A 27 -12.18 -4.88 -1.45
CA ARG A 27 -13.38 -5.29 -0.72
C ARG A 27 -13.53 -6.82 -0.75
N GLY A 28 -13.34 -7.44 0.42
CA GLY A 28 -13.54 -8.87 0.64
C GLY A 28 -12.28 -9.74 0.52
N THR A 29 -11.16 -9.20 0.04
CA THR A 29 -9.93 -9.97 -0.22
C THR A 29 -8.81 -9.65 0.77
N GLY A 30 -8.86 -8.47 1.40
CA GLY A 30 -7.85 -7.97 2.33
C GLY A 30 -6.85 -7.03 1.64
N TRP A 31 -5.69 -6.83 2.26
CA TRP A 31 -4.64 -5.99 1.70
C TRP A 31 -3.93 -6.68 0.55
N ILE A 32 -3.86 -5.99 -0.58
CA ILE A 32 -3.19 -6.43 -1.79
C ILE A 32 -2.10 -5.46 -2.18
N ILE A 33 -1.09 -5.96 -2.92
CA ILE A 33 0.05 -5.19 -3.39
C ILE A 33 0.02 -5.25 -4.92
N LEU A 34 -0.06 -4.09 -5.55
CA LEU A 34 -0.06 -3.95 -7.00
C LEU A 34 1.03 -2.97 -7.45
N PRO A 35 1.58 -3.10 -8.67
CA PRO A 35 2.38 -2.05 -9.27
C PRO A 35 1.55 -0.77 -9.46
N MET A 36 2.17 0.40 -9.37
CA MET A 36 1.46 1.68 -9.56
C MET A 36 0.91 1.84 -10.98
N ASP A 37 1.50 1.19 -11.98
CA ASP A 37 1.02 1.20 -13.37
C ASP A 37 -0.18 0.25 -13.62
N ASP A 38 -0.60 -0.54 -12.62
CA ASP A 38 -1.76 -1.43 -12.74
C ASP A 38 -3.05 -0.62 -12.49
N SER A 39 -3.97 -0.59 -13.45
CA SER A 39 -5.23 0.16 -13.36
C SER A 39 -6.16 -0.31 -12.23
N ARG A 40 -5.93 -1.50 -11.67
CA ARG A 40 -6.66 -1.95 -10.47
C ARG A 40 -6.22 -1.21 -9.22
N SER A 41 -5.03 -0.61 -9.23
CA SER A 41 -4.53 0.14 -8.09
C SER A 41 -5.35 1.41 -7.81
N ASP A 42 -5.89 2.03 -8.86
CA ASP A 42 -6.78 3.21 -8.76
C ASP A 42 -8.13 2.90 -8.12
N MET A 43 -8.55 1.63 -8.10
CA MET A 43 -9.83 1.21 -7.51
C MET A 43 -9.73 0.79 -6.05
N MET A 44 -8.54 0.82 -5.47
CA MET A 44 -8.32 0.39 -4.08
C MET A 44 -8.62 1.53 -3.10
N ASP A 45 -9.34 1.21 -2.03
CA ASP A 45 -9.68 2.16 -0.98
C ASP A 45 -9.74 1.45 0.39
N PRO A 46 -8.95 1.87 1.39
CA PRO A 46 -7.87 2.87 1.33
C PRO A 46 -6.63 2.39 0.55
N SER A 47 -5.77 3.32 0.13
CA SER A 47 -4.55 3.04 -0.63
C SER A 47 -3.30 3.75 -0.07
N ILE A 48 -2.14 3.10 -0.20
CA ILE A 48 -0.84 3.62 0.23
C ILE A 48 0.16 3.38 -0.88
N ILE A 49 0.79 4.45 -1.37
CA ILE A 49 1.84 4.35 -2.36
C ILE A 49 3.18 4.09 -1.64
N VAL A 50 3.88 3.06 -2.08
CA VAL A 50 5.16 2.63 -1.55
C VAL A 50 6.21 2.80 -2.63
N THR A 51 7.10 3.78 -2.42
CA THR A 51 8.22 4.08 -3.32
C THR A 51 9.50 3.43 -2.80
N PRO A 52 10.54 3.26 -3.63
CA PRO A 52 11.85 2.77 -3.17
C PRO A 52 12.47 3.67 -2.07
N THR A 53 12.13 4.96 -2.09
CA THR A 53 12.66 5.99 -1.18
C THR A 53 11.84 6.18 0.10
N GLY A 54 10.63 5.63 0.18
CA GLY A 54 9.74 5.85 1.33
C GLY A 54 8.25 5.68 0.98
N LEU A 55 7.39 6.11 1.90
CA LEU A 55 5.92 6.00 1.76
C LEU A 55 5.32 7.33 1.30
N ARG A 56 4.32 7.26 0.43
CA ARG A 56 3.46 8.36 0.02
C ARG A 56 2.01 7.99 0.29
N TYR A 57 1.28 8.91 0.90
CA TYR A 57 -0.12 8.72 1.23
C TYR A 57 -0.95 9.59 0.27
N PRO A 58 -1.55 8.99 -0.78
CA PRO A 58 -2.53 9.71 -1.60
C PRO A 58 -3.80 9.99 -0.77
N ASP A 59 -4.13 9.09 0.15
CA ASP A 59 -5.15 9.26 1.18
C ASP A 59 -4.62 10.07 2.37
N ASP A 60 -5.54 10.54 3.22
CA ASP A 60 -5.21 11.37 4.37
C ASP A 60 -4.25 10.65 5.34
N HIS A 61 -3.16 11.32 5.73
CA HIS A 61 -2.10 10.73 6.57
C HIS A 61 -2.66 10.24 7.92
N ASP A 62 -3.69 10.91 8.42
CA ASP A 62 -4.43 10.52 9.63
C ASP A 62 -5.18 9.19 9.45
N THR A 63 -5.77 8.96 8.27
CA THR A 63 -6.46 7.70 7.95
C THR A 63 -5.48 6.52 7.96
N VAL A 64 -4.29 6.71 7.39
CA VAL A 64 -3.25 5.66 7.36
C VAL A 64 -2.68 5.41 8.76
N ALA A 65 -2.44 6.47 9.53
CA ALA A 65 -2.00 6.36 10.92
C ALA A 65 -3.03 5.57 11.77
N GLN A 66 -4.33 5.82 11.56
CA GLN A 66 -5.39 5.07 12.24
C GLN A 66 -5.45 3.60 11.83
N LEU A 67 -5.24 3.28 10.55
CA LEU A 67 -5.22 1.89 10.07
C LEU A 67 -4.06 1.11 10.69
N ILE A 68 -2.86 1.71 10.72
CA ILE A 68 -1.68 1.13 11.38
C ILE A 68 -1.92 0.98 12.89
N ALA A 69 -2.52 1.97 13.55
CA ALA A 69 -2.82 1.91 14.98
C ALA A 69 -3.86 0.83 15.34
N ARG A 70 -4.77 0.52 14.41
CA ARG A 70 -5.76 -0.56 14.56
C ARG A 70 -5.21 -1.95 14.27
N GLY A 71 -3.97 -2.04 13.76
CA GLY A 71 -3.35 -3.30 13.37
C GLY A 71 -4.04 -3.96 12.17
N GLU A 72 -4.85 -3.20 11.42
CA GLU A 72 -5.33 -3.65 10.12
C GLU A 72 -4.23 -3.54 9.10
#